data_AF-U2YL52-F1
#
_entry.id   AF-U2YL52-F1
#
_cell.length_a   1.000
_cell.length_b   1.000
_cell.length_c   1.000
_cell.angle_alpha   90.00
_cell.angle_beta   90.00
_cell.angle_gamma   90.00
#
_symmetry.space_group_name_H-M   'P 1'
#
loop_
_entity.id
_entity.type
_entity.pdbx_description
1 polymer ?
#
loop_
_entity_poly.entity_id
_entity_poly.type
_entity_poly.pdbx_seq_one_letter_code
_entity_poly.pdbx_strand_id
1 'polypeptide(L)' 'MNARFAEGALRLSGLVMRMQGWSPEAFWQATPAELAALFAPAADAPPTPLTRTDLTRLMESDHDRQSD' A
#
# COMPACT_ATOMS: atom_id res chain seq x y z
N MET A 1 5.69 25.43 14.53
CA MET A 1 5.26 24.23 13.78
C MET A 1 6.50 23.59 13.17
N ASN A 2 6.75 22.29 13.37
CA ASN A 2 7.92 21.60 12.78
C ASN A 2 7.60 21.19 11.33
N ALA A 3 8.27 21.81 10.35
CA ALA A 3 7.98 21.61 8.92
C ALA A 3 8.08 20.14 8.48
N ARG A 4 9.03 19.38 9.04
CA ARG A 4 9.20 17.95 8.73
C ARG A 4 8.03 17.11 9.22
N PHE A 5 7.50 17.44 10.41
CA PHE A 5 6.32 16.78 10.94
C PHE A 5 5.10 17.05 10.06
N ALA A 6 4.88 18.31 9.67
CA ALA A 6 3.75 18.69 8.83
C ALA A 6 3.76 17.97 7.46
N GLU A 7 4.92 17.90 6.81
CA GLU A 7 5.07 17.17 5.55
C GLU A 7 4.79 15.66 5.72
N GLY A 8 5.33 15.05 6.76
CA GLY A 8 5.10 13.63 7.07
C GLY A 8 3.62 13.34 7.36
N ALA A 9 2.98 14.16 8.20
CA ALA A 9 1.58 14.01 8.55
C ALA A 9 0.64 14.16 7.34
N LEU A 10 0.94 15.09 6.42
CA LEU A 10 0.17 15.26 5.19
C LEU A 10 0.25 14.03 4.26
N ARG A 11 1.45 13.45 4.14
CA ARG A 11 1.64 12.22 3.34
C ARG A 11 0.91 11.03 3.96
N LEU A 12 1.03 10.85 5.27
CA LEU A 12 0.40 9.74 5.98
C LEU A 12 -1.12 9.85 5.97
N SER A 13 -1.69 11.03 6.21
CA SER A 13 -3.14 11.24 6.17
C SER A 13 -3.71 10.88 4.79
N GLY A 14 -3.07 11.34 3.71
CA GLY A 14 -3.47 10.99 2.34
C GLY A 14 -3.43 9.48 2.06
N LEU A 15 -2.43 8.76 2.59
CA LEU A 15 -2.30 7.32 2.41
C LEU A 15 -3.39 6.54 3.16
N VAL A 16 -3.59 6.81 4.46
CA VAL A 16 -4.58 6.06 5.25
C VAL A 16 -6.01 6.31 4.77
N MET A 17 -6.32 7.52 4.27
CA MET A 17 -7.62 7.82 3.69
C MET A 17 -7.88 7.01 2.41
N ARG A 18 -6.87 6.81 1.57
CA ARG A 18 -6.99 6.04 0.32
C ARG A 18 -7.07 4.53 0.54
N MET A 19 -6.30 4.01 1.49
CA MET A 19 -6.26 2.55 1.75
C MET A 19 -7.43 2.10 2.62
N GLN A 20 -7.74 2.86 3.68
CA GLN A 20 -8.68 2.45 4.72
C GLN A 20 -9.99 3.25 4.72
N GLY A 21 -10.14 4.26 3.86
CA GLY A 21 -11.35 5.10 3.82
C GLY A 21 -11.53 6.01 5.04
N TRP A 22 -10.46 6.29 5.78
CA TRP A 22 -10.53 7.12 6.99
C TRP A 22 -10.95 8.56 6.70
N SER A 23 -11.60 9.21 7.67
CA SER A 23 -11.77 10.66 7.66
C SER A 23 -10.49 11.34 8.19
N PRO A 24 -10.29 12.65 7.90
CA PRO A 24 -9.17 13.40 8.48
C PRO A 24 -9.18 13.40 10.02
N GLU A 25 -10.36 13.40 10.63
CA GLU A 25 -10.51 13.36 12.09
C GLU A 25 -9.99 12.05 12.68
N ALA A 26 -10.31 10.91 12.07
CA ALA A 26 -9.84 9.60 12.51
C ALA A 26 -8.29 9.53 12.52
N PHE A 27 -7.64 10.11 11.51
CA PHE A 27 -6.17 10.18 11.46
C PHE A 27 -5.58 10.98 12.64
N TRP A 28 -6.18 12.12 12.99
CA TRP A 28 -5.66 12.96 14.07
C TRP A 28 -5.94 12.40 15.48
N GLN A 29 -6.93 11.52 15.61
CA GLN A 29 -7.19 10.79 16.86
C GLN A 29 -6.33 9.54 17.00
N ALA A 30 -5.81 8.99 15.90
CA ALA A 30 -4.97 7.79 15.94
C ALA A 30 -3.60 8.08 16.57
N THR A 31 -3.15 7.14 17.38
CA THR A 31 -1.82 7.17 18.00
C THR A 31 -0.74 6.76 17.00
N PRO A 32 0.52 7.18 17.19
CA PRO A 32 1.62 6.72 16.35
C PRO A 32 1.80 5.20 16.33
N ALA A 33 1.48 4.50 17.43
CA ALA A 33 1.57 3.04 17.51
C ALA A 33 0.49 2.36 16.65
N GLU A 34 -0.73 2.88 16.66
CA GLU A 34 -1.81 2.39 15.78
C GLU A 34 -1.49 2.66 14.30
N LEU A 35 -0.94 3.84 13.99
CA LEU A 35 -0.46 4.13 12.63
C LEU A 35 0.64 3.15 12.21
N ALA A 36 1.62 2.86 13.08
CA ALA A 36 2.66 1.88 12.80
C ALA A 36 2.10 0.47 12.56
N ALA A 37 1.07 0.07 13.32
CA ALA A 37 0.39 -1.21 13.14
C ALA A 37 -0.32 -1.32 11.77
N LEU A 38 -0.90 -0.23 11.25
CA LEU A 38 -1.49 -0.22 9.90
C LEU A 38 -0.50 -0.53 8.78
N PHE A 39 0.76 -0.11 8.95
CA PHE A 39 1.81 -0.32 7.95
C PHE A 39 2.69 -1.54 8.25
N ALA A 40 2.43 -2.26 9.34
CA ALA A 40 3.16 -3.46 9.66
C ALA A 40 2.86 -4.52 8.57
N PRO A 41 3.88 -5.19 8.02
CA PRO A 41 3.66 -6.34 7.15
C PRO A 41 2.76 -7.36 7.85
N ALA A 42 1.92 -8.06 7.09
CA ALA A 42 1.24 -9.23 7.61
C ALA A 42 2.28 -10.22 8.18
N ALA A 43 1.95 -10.87 9.29
CA ALA A 43 2.85 -11.83 9.94
C ALA A 43 3.11 -13.08 9.06
N ASP A 44 2.22 -13.34 8.09
CA ASP A 44 2.41 -14.38 7.10
C ASP A 44 3.47 -13.95 6.07
N ALA A 45 4.34 -14.90 5.71
CA ALA A 45 5.52 -14.68 4.88
C ALA A 45 5.22 -13.74 3.69
N PRO A 46 6.14 -12.80 3.38
CA PRO A 46 5.92 -11.86 2.29
C PRO A 46 5.58 -12.65 1.01
N PRO A 47 4.53 -12.26 0.28
CA PRO A 47 4.15 -12.98 -0.93
C PRO A 47 5.35 -12.99 -1.87
N THR A 48 5.67 -14.16 -2.44
CA THR A 48 6.76 -14.29 -3.40
C THR A 48 6.53 -13.27 -4.52
N PRO A 49 7.42 -12.28 -4.70
CA PRO A 49 7.25 -11.27 -5.72
C PRO A 49 7.29 -11.95 -7.09
N LEU A 50 6.45 -11.44 -8.00
CA LEU A 50 6.37 -11.93 -9.36
C LEU A 50 7.74 -11.75 -10.04
N THR A 51 8.31 -12.83 -10.57
CA THR A 51 9.59 -12.73 -11.29
C THR A 51 9.37 -12.20 -12.70
N ARG A 52 10.45 -11.76 -13.34
CA ARG A 52 10.39 -11.35 -14.76
C ARG A 52 9.94 -12.51 -15.66
N THR A 53 10.34 -13.73 -15.32
CA THR A 53 9.93 -14.94 -16.04
C THR A 53 8.43 -15.20 -15.88
N ASP A 54 7.87 -15.01 -14.68
CA ASP A 54 6.43 -15.16 -14.43
C ASP A 54 5.62 -14.14 -15.23
N LEU A 55 6.10 -12.89 -15.28
CA LEU A 55 5.47 -11.82 -16.06
C LEU A 55 5.48 -12.16 -17.56
N THR A 56 6.61 -12.63 -18.10
CA THR A 56 6.72 -13.02 -19.50
C THR A 56 5.74 -14.14 -19.86
N ARG A 57 5.64 -15.19 -19.04
CA ARG A 57 4.66 -16.28 -19.26
C ARG A 57 3.21 -15.80 -19.26
N LEU A 58 2.88 -14.85 -18.38
CA LEU A 58 1.53 -14.30 -18.31
C LEU A 58 1.18 -13.56 -19.62
N MET A 59 2.13 -12.79 -20.16
CA MET A 59 1.95 -12.07 -21.43
C MET A 59 1.77 -13.01 -22.62
N GLU A 60 2.57 -14.08 -22.70
CA GLU A 60 2.43 -15.12 -23.75
C GLU A 60 1.05 -15.77 -23.70
N SER A 61 0.62 -16.19 -22.50
CA SER A 61 -0.69 -16.85 -22.32
C SER A 61 -1.88 -15.94 -22.66
N ASP A 62 -1.76 -14.63 -22.46
CA ASP A 62 -2.82 -13.67 -22.78
C ASP A 62 -2.88 -13.37 -24.28
N HIS A 63 -1.73 -13.35 -24.95
CA HIS A 63 -1.64 -13.19 -26.40
C HIS A 63 -2.26 -14.38 -27.16
N ASP A 64 -2.01 -15.60 -26.67
CA ASP A 64 -2.58 -16.83 -27.26
C ASP A 64 -4.11 -16.85 -27.16
N ARG A 65 -4.67 -16.42 -26.02
CA ARG A 65 -6.14 -16.34 -25.82
C ARG A 65 -6.84 -15.29 -26.66
N GLN A 66 -6.13 -14.27 -27.13
CA GLN A 66 -6.68 -13.21 -27.97
C GLN A 66 -6.66 -13.58 -29.46
N SER A 67 -5.97 -14.66 -29.82
CA SER A 67 -5.79 -15.12 -31.21
C SER A 67 -6.75 -16.23 -31.62
N ASP A 68 -7.52 -16.77 -30.68
CA ASP A 68 -8.70 -17.65 -30.86
C ASP A 68 -10.00 -16.84 -30.97
#